data_AF-A0AAW9FQI8-F1
#
_entry.id   AF-A0AAW9FQI8-F1
#
_cell.length_a   1.000
_cell.length_b   1.000
_cell.length_c   1.000
_cell.angle_alpha   90.00
_cell.angle_beta   90.00
_cell.angle_gamma   90.00
#
_symmetry.space_group_name_H-M   'P 1'
#
loop_
_entity.id
_entity.type
_entity.pdbx_description
1 polymer ?
#
loop_
_entity_poly.entity_id
_entity_poly.type
_entity_poly.pdbx_seq_one_letter_code
_entity_poly.pdbx_strand_id
1 'polypeptide(L)'
;MSRVEKSGLQIDEKFYQFLVEEALPETGLDADSFFAGFSEIVHELSPKNRDLLAKRDAFQEKLDAWYRENGAPVDLGQYETFLREIGYLLPEGDAFKVDTQNVDPEIALLAGPQLVVPVMNARYALNAANARWGSLYDALYGTDAISDDDGAEKGKGYNPKRGAKVIAWARDFLDRS
;
A
#
# COMPACT_ATOMS: atom_id res chain seq x y z
N MET A 1 -14.67 3.86 -28.10
CA MET A 1 -14.68 4.57 -26.82
C MET A 1 -14.71 6.04 -27.14
N SER A 2 -15.68 6.77 -26.59
CA SER A 2 -15.82 8.21 -26.80
C SER A 2 -14.81 8.95 -25.92
N ARG A 3 -14.34 10.10 -26.39
CA ARG A 3 -13.32 10.91 -25.69
C ARG A 3 -13.70 12.38 -25.70
N VAL A 4 -13.29 13.07 -24.65
CA VAL A 4 -13.41 14.52 -24.49
C VAL A 4 -12.02 15.13 -24.56
N GLU A 5 -11.87 16.16 -25.38
CA GLU A 5 -10.63 16.95 -25.45
C GLU A 5 -10.67 18.04 -24.37
N LYS A 6 -9.61 18.11 -23.56
CA LYS A 6 -9.38 19.18 -22.60
C LYS A 6 -7.89 19.48 -22.50
N SER A 7 -7.52 20.72 -22.79
CA SER A 7 -6.15 21.24 -22.58
C SER A 7 -5.07 20.38 -23.24
N GLY A 8 -5.34 19.82 -24.42
CA GLY A 8 -4.45 18.94 -25.18
C GLY A 8 -4.52 17.46 -24.81
N LEU A 9 -5.33 17.08 -23.80
CA LEU A 9 -5.54 15.70 -23.39
C LEU A 9 -6.79 15.10 -24.05
N GLN A 10 -6.73 13.80 -24.32
CA GLN A 10 -7.84 13.01 -24.86
C GLN A 10 -8.36 12.05 -23.77
N ILE A 11 -9.36 12.49 -23.00
CA ILE A 11 -9.85 11.84 -21.79
C ILE A 11 -11.02 10.92 -22.14
N ASP A 12 -11.09 9.72 -21.54
CA ASP A 12 -12.28 8.86 -21.68
C ASP A 12 -13.52 9.58 -21.16
N GLU A 13 -14.62 9.54 -21.92
CA GLU A 13 -15.82 10.32 -21.62
C GLU A 13 -16.43 9.96 -20.26
N LYS A 14 -16.45 8.68 -19.87
CA LYS A 14 -17.01 8.27 -18.57
C LYS A 14 -16.16 8.76 -17.42
N PHE A 15 -14.84 8.72 -17.59
CA PHE A 15 -13.92 9.23 -16.57
C PHE A 15 -14.01 10.76 -16.45
N TYR A 16 -14.16 11.46 -17.57
CA TYR A 16 -14.41 12.91 -17.56
C TYR A 16 -15.70 13.26 -16.81
N GLN A 17 -16.81 12.57 -17.11
CA GLN A 17 -18.09 12.77 -16.41
C GLN A 17 -17.97 12.51 -14.91
N PHE A 18 -17.38 11.38 -14.50
CA PHE A 18 -17.13 11.07 -13.09
C PHE A 18 -16.36 12.21 -12.38
N LEU A 19 -15.30 12.74 -13.00
CA LEU A 19 -14.53 13.81 -12.40
C LEU A 19 -15.36 15.08 -12.22
N VAL A 20 -16.11 15.49 -13.25
CA VAL A 20 -16.87 16.75 -13.24
C VAL A 20 -18.12 16.68 -12.38
N GLU A 21 -18.81 15.54 -12.38
CA GLU A 21 -20.13 15.40 -11.74
C GLU A 21 -20.05 14.83 -10.31
N GLU A 22 -19.00 14.07 -9.97
CA GLU A 22 -18.90 13.39 -8.67
C GLU A 22 -17.67 13.80 -7.85
N ALA A 23 -16.49 13.94 -8.46
CA ALA A 23 -15.24 14.11 -7.70
C ALA A 23 -14.85 15.57 -7.43
N LEU A 24 -15.01 16.46 -8.41
CA LEU A 24 -14.68 17.89 -8.30
C LEU A 24 -15.70 18.73 -7.51
N PRO A 25 -17.01 18.43 -7.50
CA PRO A 25 -17.95 19.15 -6.65
C PRO A 25 -17.47 19.21 -5.19
N GLU A 26 -17.76 20.31 -4.50
CA GLU A 26 -17.37 20.57 -3.10
C GLU A 26 -15.86 20.75 -2.81
N THR A 27 -14.98 20.48 -3.77
CA THR A 27 -13.54 20.73 -3.61
C THR A 27 -13.16 22.21 -3.68
N GLY A 28 -14.03 23.06 -4.25
CA GLY A 28 -13.77 24.47 -4.54
C GLY A 28 -12.91 24.72 -5.79
N LEU A 29 -12.56 23.68 -6.54
CA LEU A 29 -11.77 23.77 -7.77
C LEU A 29 -12.67 23.96 -9.00
N ASP A 30 -12.26 24.86 -9.88
CA ASP A 30 -12.83 24.98 -11.23
C ASP A 30 -12.33 23.84 -12.14
N ALA A 31 -13.22 23.26 -12.94
CA ALA A 31 -12.92 22.10 -13.76
C ALA A 31 -11.93 22.42 -14.89
N ASP A 32 -12.07 23.56 -15.56
CA ASP A 32 -11.16 23.94 -16.65
C ASP A 32 -9.75 24.21 -16.11
N SER A 33 -9.66 24.88 -14.95
CA SER A 33 -8.41 25.10 -14.22
C SER A 33 -7.75 23.79 -13.78
N PHE A 34 -8.55 22.83 -13.27
CA PHE A 34 -8.07 21.50 -12.91
C PHE A 34 -7.46 20.75 -14.11
N PHE A 35 -8.17 20.69 -15.24
CA PHE A 35 -7.68 19.96 -16.42
C PHE A 35 -6.49 20.66 -17.09
N ALA A 36 -6.43 21.99 -17.07
CA ALA A 36 -5.24 22.73 -17.52
C ALA A 36 -4.01 22.37 -16.68
N GLY A 37 -4.10 22.46 -15.34
CA GLY A 37 -3.00 22.11 -14.44
C GLY A 37 -2.60 20.63 -14.53
N PHE A 38 -3.58 19.73 -14.64
CA PHE A 38 -3.30 18.30 -14.84
C PHE A 38 -2.55 18.06 -16.16
N SER A 39 -2.94 18.73 -17.25
CA SER A 39 -2.25 18.63 -18.53
C SER A 39 -0.79 19.08 -18.43
N GLU A 40 -0.52 20.22 -17.78
CA GLU A 40 0.84 20.71 -17.57
C GLU A 40 1.70 19.68 -16.82
N ILE A 41 1.18 19.13 -15.73
CA ILE A 41 1.86 18.09 -14.93
C ILE A 41 2.16 16.86 -15.80
N VAL A 42 1.19 16.38 -16.57
CA VAL A 42 1.37 15.22 -17.46
C VAL A 42 2.47 15.48 -18.50
N HIS A 43 2.47 16.65 -19.14
CA HIS A 43 3.46 16.98 -20.16
C HIS A 43 4.86 17.16 -19.57
N GLU A 44 4.98 17.72 -18.36
CA GLU A 44 6.27 17.92 -17.70
C GLU A 44 6.84 16.60 -17.13
N LEU A 45 6.01 15.79 -16.46
CA LEU A 45 6.49 14.64 -15.68
C LEU A 45 6.51 13.32 -16.48
N SER A 46 5.71 13.17 -17.54
CA SER A 46 5.69 11.92 -18.32
C SER A 46 7.04 11.59 -18.98
N PRO A 47 7.79 12.54 -19.57
CA PRO A 47 9.15 12.25 -20.07
C PRO A 47 10.08 11.74 -18.98
N LYS A 48 10.12 12.42 -17.82
CA LYS A 48 10.94 12.01 -16.66
C LYS A 48 10.57 10.60 -16.18
N ASN A 49 9.27 10.28 -16.15
CA ASN A 49 8.79 8.94 -15.77
C ASN A 49 9.29 7.86 -16.74
N ARG A 50 9.20 8.10 -18.07
CA ARG A 50 9.73 7.17 -19.08
C ARG A 50 11.24 6.98 -18.95
N ASP A 51 11.99 8.04 -18.69
CA ASP A 51 13.44 7.96 -18.50
C ASP A 51 13.81 7.11 -17.26
N LEU A 52 13.02 7.22 -16.18
CA LEU A 52 13.20 6.38 -15.00
C LEU A 52 12.91 4.90 -15.29
N LEU A 53 11.91 4.59 -16.11
CA LEU A 53 11.64 3.20 -16.54
C LEU A 53 12.77 2.67 -17.42
N ALA A 54 13.23 3.44 -18.42
CA ALA A 54 14.36 3.07 -19.25
C ALA A 54 15.64 2.85 -18.44
N LYS A 55 15.86 3.63 -17.38
CA LYS A 55 16.98 3.42 -16.44
C LYS A 55 16.88 2.07 -15.71
N ARG A 56 15.68 1.63 -15.34
CA ARG A 56 15.46 0.30 -14.72
C ARG A 56 15.80 -0.82 -15.70
N ASP A 57 15.32 -0.71 -16.94
CA ASP A 57 15.60 -1.69 -17.99
C ASP A 57 17.12 -1.78 -18.25
N ALA A 58 17.78 -0.64 -18.40
CA ALA A 58 19.22 -0.58 -18.58
C ALA A 58 20.02 -1.17 -17.40
N PHE A 59 19.53 -1.03 -16.16
CA PHE A 59 20.13 -1.72 -15.02
C PHE A 59 19.94 -3.23 -15.13
N GLN A 60 18.73 -3.70 -15.40
CA GLN A 60 18.45 -5.13 -15.50
C GLN A 60 19.26 -5.77 -16.62
N GLU A 61 19.40 -5.14 -17.78
CA GLU A 61 20.23 -5.64 -18.88
C GLU A 61 21.70 -5.82 -18.48
N LYS A 62 22.26 -4.88 -17.72
CA LYS A 62 23.63 -4.97 -17.20
C LYS A 62 23.76 -6.09 -16.18
N LEU A 63 22.79 -6.23 -15.28
CA LEU A 63 22.76 -7.35 -14.32
C LEU A 63 22.71 -8.69 -15.06
N ASP A 64 21.82 -8.84 -16.04
CA ASP A 64 21.66 -10.05 -16.83
C ASP A 64 22.91 -10.38 -17.64
N ALA A 65 23.60 -9.37 -18.19
CA ALA A 65 24.88 -9.56 -18.86
C ALA A 65 25.95 -10.06 -17.90
N TRP A 66 26.06 -9.44 -16.72
CA TRP A 66 27.01 -9.86 -15.69
C TRP A 66 26.79 -11.33 -15.28
N TYR A 67 25.54 -11.74 -15.02
CA TYR A 67 25.23 -13.13 -14.67
C TYR A 67 25.48 -14.12 -15.80
N ARG A 68 25.26 -13.73 -17.07
CA ARG A 68 25.57 -14.59 -18.23
C ARG A 68 27.06 -14.83 -18.38
N GLU A 69 27.89 -13.84 -18.08
CA GLU A 69 29.35 -13.92 -18.20
C GLU A 69 30.01 -14.60 -17.00
N ASN A 70 29.49 -14.37 -15.79
CA ASN A 70 30.16 -14.75 -14.54
C ASN A 70 29.46 -15.89 -13.80
N GLY A 71 28.22 -16.24 -14.17
CA GLY A 71 27.38 -17.15 -13.40
C GLY A 71 26.92 -16.52 -12.08
N ALA A 72 26.62 -17.35 -11.08
CA ALA A 72 26.27 -16.86 -9.74
C ALA A 72 27.52 -16.23 -9.06
N PRO A 73 27.36 -15.10 -8.35
CA PRO A 73 28.49 -14.43 -7.70
C PRO A 73 29.09 -15.31 -6.60
N VAL A 74 30.35 -15.68 -6.79
CA VAL A 74 31.16 -16.39 -5.78
C VAL A 74 31.93 -15.38 -4.90
N ASP A 75 32.25 -14.20 -5.46
CA ASP A 75 32.85 -13.07 -4.76
C ASP A 75 31.86 -11.89 -4.70
N LEU A 76 31.34 -11.62 -3.51
CA LEU A 76 30.38 -10.54 -3.29
C LEU A 76 31.03 -9.15 -3.31
N GLY A 77 32.34 -9.03 -3.01
CA GLY A 77 33.05 -7.75 -3.10
C GLY A 77 33.23 -7.31 -4.54
N GLN A 78 33.51 -8.26 -5.45
CA GLN A 78 33.53 -7.99 -6.88
C GLN A 78 32.14 -7.60 -7.39
N TYR A 79 31.09 -8.29 -6.96
CA TYR A 79 29.73 -7.98 -7.37
C TYR A 79 29.28 -6.60 -6.86
N GLU A 80 29.58 -6.24 -5.61
CA GLU A 80 29.31 -4.90 -5.08
C GLU A 80 30.03 -3.82 -5.89
N THR A 81 31.30 -4.04 -6.24
CA THR A 81 32.08 -3.11 -7.08
C THR A 81 31.37 -2.87 -8.40
N PHE A 82 30.95 -3.93 -9.09
CA PHE A 82 30.17 -3.83 -10.32
C PHE A 82 28.86 -3.03 -10.13
N LEU A 83 28.10 -3.29 -9.07
CA LEU A 83 26.85 -2.57 -8.80
C LEU A 83 27.09 -1.06 -8.57
N ARG A 84 28.22 -0.69 -7.94
CA ARG A 84 28.62 0.71 -7.79
C ARG A 84 29.04 1.33 -9.12
N GLU A 85 29.84 0.61 -9.92
CA GLU A 85 30.31 1.06 -11.24
C GLU A 85 29.15 1.37 -12.20
N ILE A 86 28.11 0.54 -12.22
CA ILE A 86 26.95 0.80 -13.07
C ILE A 86 26.05 1.91 -12.52
N GLY A 87 26.26 2.36 -11.29
CA GLY A 87 25.46 3.38 -10.60
C GLY A 87 24.18 2.84 -9.96
N TYR A 88 24.12 1.54 -9.69
CA TYR A 88 22.99 0.90 -9.01
C TYR A 88 23.09 1.08 -7.49
N LEU A 89 24.27 0.81 -6.92
CA LEU A 89 24.59 1.14 -5.53
C LEU A 89 25.25 2.51 -5.48
N LEU A 90 24.56 3.48 -4.89
CA LEU A 90 25.04 4.83 -4.69
C LEU A 90 25.82 4.96 -3.37
N PRO A 91 26.71 5.96 -3.23
CA PRO A 91 27.27 6.29 -1.92
C PRO A 91 26.16 6.70 -0.95
N GLU A 92 26.32 6.33 0.31
CA GLU A 92 25.45 6.79 1.38
C GLU A 92 25.60 8.31 1.56
N GLY A 93 24.49 9.01 1.75
CA GLY A 93 24.49 10.44 2.05
C GLY A 93 24.83 10.73 3.51
N ASP A 94 25.06 11.99 3.84
CA ASP A 94 25.32 12.41 5.22
C ASP A 94 24.11 12.13 6.13
N ALA A 95 24.39 11.92 7.43
CA ALA A 95 23.34 11.76 8.42
C ALA A 95 22.45 13.02 8.51
N PHE A 96 21.15 12.83 8.42
CA PHE A 96 20.14 13.89 8.54
C PHE A 96 18.93 13.43 9.37
N LYS A 97 18.05 14.36 9.71
CA LYS A 97 16.74 14.07 10.31
C LYS A 97 15.66 14.54 9.34
N VAL A 98 14.61 13.72 9.16
CA VAL A 98 13.42 14.14 8.43
C VAL A 98 12.71 15.28 9.17
N ASP A 99 12.10 16.19 8.43
CA ASP A 99 11.48 17.42 8.93
C ASP A 99 9.96 17.46 8.66
N THR A 100 9.35 16.33 8.33
CA THR A 100 7.91 16.20 8.02
C THR A 100 7.04 16.68 9.19
N GLN A 101 6.08 17.55 8.88
CA GLN A 101 5.12 18.12 9.85
C GLN A 101 3.67 17.84 9.44
N ASN A 102 2.73 18.11 10.34
CA ASN A 102 1.28 17.98 10.12
C ASN A 102 0.85 16.55 9.74
N VAL A 103 1.44 15.56 10.40
CA VAL A 103 1.11 14.14 10.22
C VAL A 103 0.17 13.69 11.32
N ASP A 104 -0.89 12.95 10.97
CA ASP A 104 -1.84 12.41 11.93
C ASP A 104 -1.17 11.48 12.97
N PRO A 105 -1.66 11.47 14.22
CA PRO A 105 -1.11 10.63 15.29
C PRO A 105 -1.06 9.14 14.96
N GLU A 106 -2.04 8.63 14.21
CA GLU A 106 -2.11 7.24 13.73
C GLU A 106 -0.89 6.80 12.92
N ILE A 107 -0.18 7.75 12.29
CA ILE A 107 1.03 7.49 11.50
C ILE A 107 2.27 7.89 12.30
N ALA A 108 2.25 9.05 12.97
CA ALA A 108 3.45 9.63 13.56
C ALA A 108 3.79 9.11 14.96
N LEU A 109 2.79 8.71 15.76
CA LEU A 109 2.94 8.49 17.20
C LEU A 109 2.50 7.10 17.66
N LEU A 110 1.54 6.47 16.97
CA LEU A 110 0.95 5.21 17.38
C LEU A 110 1.61 4.02 16.65
N ALA A 111 1.99 3.00 17.41
CA ALA A 111 2.36 1.70 16.85
C ALA A 111 1.13 0.79 16.82
N GLY A 112 0.83 0.21 15.66
CA GLY A 112 -0.31 -0.70 15.52
C GLY A 112 -0.41 -1.36 14.14
N PRO A 113 -1.41 -2.24 13.96
CA PRO A 113 -1.64 -2.90 12.68
C PRO A 113 -2.07 -1.93 11.58
N GLN A 114 -1.66 -2.22 10.34
CA GLN A 114 -2.13 -1.53 9.14
C GLN A 114 -2.79 -2.53 8.18
N LEU A 115 -4.04 -2.28 7.81
CA LEU A 115 -4.81 -3.14 6.91
C LEU A 115 -4.70 -2.64 5.46
N VAL A 116 -4.60 -3.59 4.52
CA VAL A 116 -4.59 -3.33 3.08
C VAL A 116 -5.77 -4.05 2.43
N VAL A 117 -6.53 -3.34 1.60
CA VAL A 117 -7.80 -3.82 1.02
C VAL A 117 -7.99 -3.30 -0.41
N PRO A 118 -8.62 -4.07 -1.33
CA PRO A 118 -8.92 -3.58 -2.66
C PRO A 118 -10.05 -2.54 -2.62
N VAL A 119 -9.75 -1.29 -2.98
CA VAL A 119 -10.73 -0.18 -3.01
C VAL A 119 -11.89 -0.43 -3.98
N MET A 120 -11.68 -1.24 -5.03
CA MET A 120 -12.73 -1.62 -5.98
C MET A 120 -13.85 -2.50 -5.37
N ASN A 121 -13.66 -3.06 -4.17
CA ASN A 121 -14.70 -3.76 -3.44
C ASN A 121 -15.22 -2.89 -2.29
N ALA A 122 -16.35 -2.22 -2.52
CA ALA A 122 -16.96 -1.31 -1.55
C ALA A 122 -17.23 -1.97 -0.18
N ARG A 123 -17.67 -3.24 -0.15
CA ARG A 123 -17.90 -3.97 1.10
C ARG A 123 -16.61 -4.13 1.90
N TYR A 124 -15.52 -4.48 1.22
CA TYR A 124 -14.23 -4.64 1.88
C TYR A 124 -13.66 -3.30 2.34
N ALA A 125 -13.79 -2.24 1.53
CA ALA A 125 -13.39 -0.89 1.93
C ALA A 125 -14.15 -0.41 3.18
N LEU A 126 -15.47 -0.60 3.24
CA LEU A 126 -16.29 -0.24 4.41
C LEU A 126 -15.91 -1.06 5.65
N ASN A 127 -15.71 -2.38 5.49
CA ASN A 127 -15.25 -3.22 6.59
C ASN A 127 -13.87 -2.79 7.09
N ALA A 128 -12.96 -2.41 6.19
CA ALA A 128 -11.62 -1.96 6.54
C ALA A 128 -11.64 -0.60 7.26
N ALA A 129 -12.45 0.35 6.80
CA ALA A 129 -12.63 1.64 7.47
C ALA A 129 -13.15 1.45 8.91
N ASN A 130 -14.08 0.51 9.11
CA ASN A 130 -14.63 0.20 10.42
C ASN A 130 -13.73 -0.70 11.29
N ALA A 131 -12.67 -1.28 10.73
CA ALA A 131 -11.79 -2.20 11.44
C ALA A 131 -10.86 -1.51 12.46
N ARG A 132 -10.96 -0.18 12.62
CA ARG A 132 -10.28 0.54 13.71
C ARG A 132 -10.60 -0.05 15.08
N TRP A 133 -11.84 -0.55 15.24
CA TRP A 133 -12.29 -1.25 16.43
C TRP A 133 -12.85 -2.61 16.04
N GLY A 134 -12.30 -3.67 16.64
CA GLY A 134 -12.71 -5.04 16.40
C GLY A 134 -13.11 -5.74 17.69
N SER A 135 -14.06 -6.66 17.60
CA SER A 135 -14.44 -7.53 18.72
C SER A 135 -13.36 -8.58 18.93
N LEU A 136 -12.62 -8.46 20.04
CA LEU A 136 -11.63 -9.46 20.44
C LEU A 136 -12.26 -10.84 20.65
N TYR A 137 -13.50 -10.89 21.16
CA TYR A 137 -14.20 -12.14 21.40
C TYR A 137 -14.55 -12.84 20.07
N ASP A 138 -15.01 -12.10 19.07
CA ASP A 138 -15.30 -12.67 17.75
C ASP A 138 -14.01 -13.11 17.04
N ALA A 139 -12.93 -12.35 17.17
CA ALA A 139 -11.62 -12.71 16.63
C ALA A 139 -11.10 -14.03 17.25
N LEU A 140 -11.21 -14.19 18.57
CA LEU A 140 -10.79 -15.42 19.26
C LEU A 140 -11.72 -16.59 18.97
N TYR A 141 -13.04 -16.36 19.03
CA TYR A 141 -14.04 -17.41 18.85
C TYR A 141 -14.06 -17.92 17.40
N GLY A 142 -13.98 -17.03 16.42
CA GLY A 142 -14.13 -17.35 14.99
C GLY A 142 -12.90 -17.97 14.33
N THR A 143 -11.70 -17.75 14.89
CA THR A 143 -10.43 -18.24 14.33
C THR A 143 -10.01 -19.55 14.99
N ASP A 144 -8.81 -20.02 14.66
CA ASP A 144 -8.11 -21.14 15.28
C ASP A 144 -7.20 -20.71 16.46
N ALA A 145 -7.20 -19.43 16.83
CA ALA A 145 -6.48 -18.92 18.00
C ALA A 145 -6.93 -19.60 19.32
N ILE A 146 -8.18 -20.09 19.37
CA ILE A 146 -8.68 -21.01 20.39
C ILE A 146 -8.81 -22.39 19.76
N SER A 147 -8.08 -23.38 20.31
CA SER A 147 -8.17 -24.77 19.85
C SER A 147 -9.59 -25.33 19.99
N ASP A 148 -9.98 -26.14 19.00
CA ASP A 148 -11.24 -26.86 18.94
C ASP A 148 -11.27 -28.10 19.88
N ASP A 149 -10.14 -28.46 20.49
CA ASP A 149 -10.01 -29.62 21.39
C ASP A 149 -10.90 -29.53 22.66
N ASP A 150 -11.11 -30.67 23.31
CA ASP A 150 -11.89 -30.83 24.56
C ASP A 150 -13.37 -30.41 24.46
N GLY A 151 -13.95 -30.54 23.26
CA GLY A 151 -15.34 -30.17 23.01
C GLY A 151 -15.55 -28.66 22.81
N ALA A 152 -14.49 -27.95 22.39
CA ALA A 152 -14.52 -26.51 22.13
C ALA A 152 -14.63 -26.19 20.63
N GLU A 153 -15.15 -27.13 19.84
CA GLU A 153 -15.32 -26.96 18.40
C GLU A 153 -16.30 -25.82 18.10
N LYS A 154 -16.03 -25.11 17.00
CA LYS A 154 -17.00 -24.20 16.39
C LYS A 154 -18.19 -24.99 15.84
N GLY A 155 -19.40 -24.54 16.16
CA GLY A 155 -20.64 -25.13 15.65
C GLY A 155 -21.50 -24.09 14.93
N LYS A 156 -22.72 -24.49 14.54
CA LYS A 156 -23.71 -23.57 13.93
C LYS A 156 -24.24 -22.51 14.91
N GLY A 157 -23.99 -22.69 16.20
CA GLY A 157 -24.40 -21.78 17.27
C GLY A 157 -23.31 -21.60 18.31
N TYR A 158 -23.66 -20.94 19.41
CA TYR A 158 -22.76 -20.71 20.52
C TYR A 158 -22.46 -22.00 21.28
N ASN A 159 -21.17 -22.32 21.43
CA ASN A 159 -20.66 -23.39 22.27
C ASN A 159 -20.14 -22.78 23.58
N PRO A 160 -20.83 -22.97 24.72
CA PRO A 160 -20.42 -22.41 26.01
C PRO A 160 -19.02 -22.84 26.45
N LYS A 161 -18.55 -24.04 26.09
CA LYS A 161 -17.19 -24.50 26.42
C LYS A 161 -16.13 -23.67 25.69
N ARG A 162 -16.33 -23.41 24.40
CA ARG A 162 -15.47 -22.53 23.62
C ARG A 162 -15.53 -21.09 24.13
N GLY A 163 -16.73 -20.59 24.41
CA GLY A 163 -16.92 -19.24 24.96
C GLY A 163 -16.21 -19.03 26.30
N ALA A 164 -16.19 -20.04 27.18
CA ALA A 164 -15.42 -20.00 28.41
C ALA A 164 -13.91 -19.88 28.16
N LYS A 165 -13.36 -20.61 27.17
CA LYS A 165 -11.94 -20.47 26.76
C LYS A 165 -11.63 -19.07 26.24
N VAL A 166 -12.52 -18.49 25.43
CA VAL A 166 -12.40 -17.10 24.93
C VAL A 166 -12.39 -16.09 26.07
N ILE A 167 -13.32 -16.21 27.03
CA ILE A 167 -13.40 -15.31 28.20
C ILE A 167 -12.13 -15.42 29.04
N ALA A 168 -11.66 -16.64 29.34
CA ALA A 168 -10.44 -16.86 30.10
C ALA A 168 -9.24 -16.19 29.43
N TRP A 169 -9.05 -16.43 28.12
CA TRP A 169 -7.98 -15.79 27.36
C TRP A 169 -8.06 -14.26 27.42
N ALA A 170 -9.26 -13.70 27.24
CA ALA A 170 -9.45 -12.25 27.26
C ALA A 170 -9.19 -11.64 28.65
N ARG A 171 -9.52 -12.36 29.74
CA ARG A 171 -9.18 -11.94 31.10
C ARG A 171 -7.67 -11.97 31.33
N ASP A 172 -6.99 -13.04 30.91
CA ASP A 172 -5.54 -13.15 31.00
C ASP A 172 -4.81 -12.08 30.16
N PHE A 173 -5.43 -11.61 29.06
CA PHE A 173 -4.92 -10.48 28.29
C PHE A 173 -5.05 -9.16 29.07
N LEU A 174 -6.20 -8.93 29.71
CA LEU A 174 -6.42 -7.75 30.55
C LEU A 174 -5.50 -7.72 31.78
N ASP A 175 -5.19 -8.88 32.38
CA ASP A 175 -4.29 -8.95 33.54
C ASP A 175 -2.83 -8.63 33.19
N ARG A 176 -2.45 -8.74 31.90
CA ARG A 176 -1.07 -8.52 31.42
C ARG A 176 -0.86 -7.18 30.71
N SER A 177 -1.92 -6.43 30.45
CA SER A 177 -1.89 -5.17 29.68
C SER A 177 -2.09 -3.97 30.60
#